data_AF-A0A1J4KEB6-F1
#
_entry.id   AF-A0A1J4KEB6-F1
#
_cell.length_a   1.000
_cell.length_b   1.000
_cell.length_c   1.000
_cell.angle_alpha   90.00
_cell.angle_beta   90.00
_cell.angle_gamma   90.00
#
_symmetry.space_group_name_H-M   'P 1'
#
loop_
_entity.id
_entity.type
_entity.pdbx_description
1 polymer ?
#
loop_
_entity_poly.entity_id
_entity_poly.type
_entity_poly.pdbx_seq_one_letter_code
_entity_poly.pdbx_strand_id
1 'polypeptide(L)'
;MTAVAQRLDDSLINTETLMQQVTNDIDRMDSCLPSQINNFSNEIGAKLNEIDVKIAKMAGEARSLSPSTRDYYDEEIENMRNLHSRLVSEFRKKQTLSANNPNVRQGQQLENNLEKSTKITENLDVAISLGNDSITTANATLTTLYDDRKHINNINDNLDIVHTEALTGANRAKRMVRRALYNNFLIWTIVFLLVVLLGFSLYWKLRKPKSEESS
;
A
#
# COMPACT_ATOMS: atom_id res chain seq x y z
N MET A 1 45.44 49.12 17.53
CA MET A 1 45.14 47.72 17.23
C MET A 1 44.11 47.72 16.09
N THR A 2 44.41 47.09 14.95
CA THR A 2 43.46 47.08 13.82
C THR A 2 42.31 46.13 14.13
N ALA A 3 41.11 46.40 13.61
CA ALA A 3 39.94 45.53 13.82
C ALA A 3 40.16 44.08 13.35
N VAL A 4 41.12 43.85 12.44
CA VAL A 4 41.54 42.53 11.97
C VAL A 4 42.34 41.78 13.03
N ALA A 5 43.27 42.44 13.73
CA ALA A 5 44.07 41.82 14.78
C ALA A 5 43.19 41.30 15.92
N GLN A 6 42.21 42.11 16.36
CA GLN A 6 41.28 41.69 17.41
C GLN A 6 40.44 40.46 17.01
N ARG A 7 40.00 40.38 15.75
CA ARG A 7 39.27 39.19 15.24
C ARG A 7 40.16 37.95 15.18
N LEU A 8 41.44 38.12 14.87
CA LEU A 8 42.42 37.03 14.90
C LEU A 8 42.65 36.54 16.32
N ASP A 9 42.77 37.45 17.30
CA ASP A 9 42.89 37.08 18.72
C ASP A 9 41.67 36.27 19.20
N ASP A 10 40.46 36.75 18.87
CA ASP A 10 39.22 36.03 19.20
C ASP A 10 39.17 34.65 18.53
N SER A 11 39.62 34.56 17.27
CA SER A 11 39.65 33.31 16.52
C SER A 11 40.70 32.33 17.05
N LEU A 12 41.85 32.82 17.51
CA LEU A 12 42.90 32.05 18.17
C LEU A 12 42.36 31.39 19.44
N ILE A 13 41.81 32.20 20.35
CA ILE A 13 41.26 31.72 21.63
C ILE A 13 40.15 30.70 21.41
N ASN A 14 39.25 30.95 20.44
CA ASN A 14 38.18 30.02 20.10
C ASN A 14 38.73 28.69 19.56
N THR A 15 39.73 28.75 18.68
CA THR A 15 40.35 27.56 18.09
C THR A 15 41.11 26.75 19.14
N GLU A 16 41.84 27.40 20.03
CA GLU A 16 42.53 26.75 21.16
C GLU A 16 41.53 26.07 22.12
N THR A 17 40.42 26.74 22.42
CA THR A 17 39.35 26.16 23.24
C THR A 17 38.78 24.90 22.57
N LEU A 18 38.54 24.94 21.26
CA LEU A 18 38.08 23.76 20.51
C LEU A 18 39.12 22.65 20.49
N MET A 19 40.40 22.98 20.33
CA MET A 19 41.48 21.99 20.41
C MET A 19 41.52 21.31 21.77
N GLN A 20 41.40 22.06 22.87
CA GLN A 20 41.35 21.49 24.21
C GLN A 20 40.14 20.58 24.41
N GLN A 21 38.98 20.97 23.89
CA GLN A 21 37.78 20.12 23.90
C GLN A 21 38.02 18.83 23.12
N VAL A 22 38.62 18.91 21.93
CA VAL A 22 38.96 17.74 21.11
C VAL A 22 39.96 16.83 21.83
N THR A 23 40.98 17.37 22.49
CA THR A 23 41.92 16.58 23.30
C THR A 23 41.17 15.80 24.39
N ASN A 24 40.32 16.48 25.16
CA ASN A 24 39.53 15.85 26.20
C ASN A 24 38.58 14.79 25.64
N ASP A 25 37.98 15.03 24.47
CA ASP A 25 37.10 14.07 23.81
C ASP A 25 37.88 12.85 23.27
N ILE A 26 39.07 13.05 22.68
CA ILE A 26 39.96 11.95 22.27
C ILE A 26 40.33 11.07 23.48
N ASP A 27 40.60 11.66 24.63
CA ASP A 27 40.89 10.93 25.86
C ASP A 27 39.67 10.16 26.37
N ARG A 28 38.48 10.78 26.32
CA ARG A 28 37.22 10.14 26.71
C ARG A 28 36.83 8.98 25.80
N MET A 29 37.30 8.95 24.56
CA MET A 29 36.96 7.90 23.60
C MET A 29 37.34 6.49 24.09
N ASP A 30 38.35 6.36 24.95
CA ASP A 30 38.75 5.07 25.56
C ASP A 30 37.73 4.55 26.59
N SER A 31 36.90 5.44 27.13
CA SER A 31 35.87 5.14 28.14
C SER A 31 34.45 5.10 27.57
N CYS A 32 34.28 5.38 26.29
CA CYS A 32 32.98 5.35 25.63
C CYS A 32 32.46 3.91 25.47
N LEU A 33 31.14 3.75 25.58
CA LEU A 33 30.49 2.48 25.27
C LEU A 33 30.63 2.16 23.78
N PRO A 34 30.79 0.88 23.38
CA PRO A 34 30.94 0.49 21.97
C PRO A 34 29.89 1.06 21.02
N SER A 35 28.62 1.11 21.44
CA SER A 35 27.51 1.67 20.66
C SER A 35 27.63 3.18 20.43
N GLN A 36 28.35 3.89 21.29
CA GLN A 36 28.53 5.34 21.23
C GLN A 36 29.82 5.75 20.50
N ILE A 37 30.79 4.85 20.38
CA ILE A 37 32.11 5.14 19.78
C ILE A 37 31.98 5.73 18.37
N ASN A 38 31.08 5.20 17.54
CA ASN A 38 30.91 5.70 16.17
C ASN A 38 30.39 7.15 16.14
N ASN A 39 29.35 7.44 16.93
CA ASN A 39 28.77 8.77 17.01
C ASN A 39 29.79 9.78 17.56
N PHE A 40 30.50 9.38 18.62
CA PHE A 40 31.52 10.22 19.24
C PHE A 40 32.73 10.45 18.34
N SER A 41 33.15 9.42 17.58
CA SER A 41 34.19 9.53 16.56
C SER A 41 33.80 10.50 15.45
N ASN A 42 32.54 10.47 15.00
CA ASN A 42 32.02 11.42 14.01
C ASN A 42 32.03 12.86 14.55
N GLU A 43 31.66 13.06 15.82
CA GLU A 43 31.69 14.39 16.46
C GLU A 43 33.11 14.95 16.55
N ILE A 44 34.08 14.14 17.01
CA ILE A 44 35.50 14.55 17.06
C ILE A 44 36.01 14.88 15.65
N GLY A 45 35.66 14.07 14.65
CA GLY A 45 36.01 14.32 13.26
C GLY A 45 35.45 15.64 12.72
N ALA A 46 34.21 15.98 13.07
CA ALA A 46 33.60 17.26 12.71
C ALA A 46 34.33 18.45 13.34
N LYS A 47 34.65 18.37 14.64
CA LYS A 47 35.41 19.41 15.35
C LYS A 47 36.83 19.60 14.77
N LEU A 48 37.51 18.51 14.43
CA LEU A 48 38.83 18.57 13.78
C LEU A 48 38.79 19.25 12.41
N ASN A 49 37.74 19.01 11.62
CA ASN A 49 37.54 19.71 10.35
C ASN A 49 37.22 21.20 10.56
N GLU A 50 36.41 21.54 11.57
CA GLU A 50 36.12 22.95 11.91
C GLU A 50 37.41 23.70 12.30
N ILE A 51 38.27 23.07 13.10
CA ILE A 51 39.57 23.64 13.49
C ILE A 51 40.44 23.90 12.26
N ASP A 52 40.54 22.96 11.32
CA ASP A 52 41.32 23.12 10.08
C ASP A 52 40.82 24.31 9.24
N VAL A 53 39.50 24.41 9.07
CA VAL A 53 38.88 25.54 8.36
C VAL A 53 39.18 26.88 9.05
N LYS A 54 39.13 26.93 10.39
CA LYS A 54 39.46 28.14 11.16
C LYS A 54 40.92 28.52 11.02
N ILE A 55 41.85 27.57 11.11
CA ILE A 55 43.28 27.79 10.89
C ILE A 55 43.54 28.34 9.49
N ALA A 56 42.93 27.75 8.46
CA ALA A 56 43.06 28.23 7.08
C ALA A 56 42.54 29.67 6.92
N LYS A 57 41.42 30.00 7.57
CA LYS A 57 40.86 31.35 7.58
C LYS A 57 41.77 32.35 8.29
N MET A 58 42.29 32.02 9.48
CA MET A 58 43.23 32.87 10.22
C MET A 58 44.49 33.16 9.39
N ALA A 59 45.04 32.15 8.70
CA ALA A 59 46.17 32.32 7.78
C ALA A 59 45.85 33.28 6.61
N GLY A 60 44.60 33.30 6.14
CA GLY A 60 44.14 34.26 5.15
C GLY A 60 44.06 35.68 5.70
N GLU A 61 43.53 35.84 6.91
CA GLU A 61 43.34 37.14 7.56
C GLU A 61 44.68 37.77 7.99
N ALA A 62 45.63 36.98 8.50
CA ALA A 62 46.96 37.44 8.93
C ALA A 62 47.75 38.12 7.78
N ARG A 63 47.55 37.69 6.53
CA ARG A 63 48.17 38.30 5.34
C ARG A 63 47.78 39.76 5.12
N SER A 64 46.68 40.23 5.70
CA SER A 64 46.25 41.64 5.59
C SER A 64 46.91 42.55 6.62
N LEU A 65 47.61 42.00 7.61
CA LEU A 65 48.31 42.75 8.65
C LEU A 65 49.66 43.30 8.19
N SER A 66 50.19 44.29 8.92
CA SER A 66 51.55 44.77 8.75
C SER A 66 52.58 43.67 9.05
N PRO A 67 53.76 43.68 8.39
CA PRO A 67 54.76 42.61 8.53
C PRO A 67 55.09 42.25 9.98
N SER A 68 55.37 43.25 10.82
CA SER A 68 55.74 43.02 12.22
C SER A 68 54.65 42.34 13.07
N THR A 69 53.38 42.60 12.77
CA THR A 69 52.25 41.97 13.48
C THR A 69 51.91 40.62 12.87
N ARG A 70 52.08 40.50 11.56
CA ARG A 70 51.87 39.24 10.83
C ARG A 70 52.80 38.14 11.33
N ASP A 71 54.08 38.45 11.54
CA ASP A 71 55.08 37.45 11.97
C ASP A 71 54.65 36.75 13.27
N TYR A 72 54.08 37.50 14.22
CA TYR A 72 53.53 36.93 15.46
C TYR A 72 52.37 35.96 15.21
N TYR A 73 51.38 36.36 14.40
CA TYR A 73 50.24 35.49 14.08
C TYR A 73 50.63 34.29 13.22
N ASP A 74 51.59 34.45 12.32
CA ASP A 74 52.10 33.35 11.49
C ASP A 74 52.74 32.26 12.36
N GLU A 75 53.48 32.64 13.42
CA GLU A 75 54.04 31.69 14.40
C GLU A 75 52.93 30.96 15.17
N GLU A 76 51.92 31.68 15.68
CA GLU A 76 50.81 31.05 16.41
C GLU A 76 49.94 30.14 15.54
N ILE A 77 49.69 30.54 14.30
CA ILE A 77 48.96 29.72 13.32
C ILE A 77 49.75 28.44 13.00
N GLU A 78 51.07 28.53 12.90
CA GLU A 78 51.92 27.36 12.68
C GLU A 78 51.94 26.43 13.89
N ASN A 79 51.98 26.97 15.11
CA ASN A 79 51.83 26.19 16.34
C ASN A 79 50.50 25.44 16.38
N MET A 80 49.40 26.12 16.02
CA MET A 80 48.07 25.50 15.92
C MET A 80 48.00 24.41 14.85
N ARG A 81 48.61 24.59 13.68
CA ARG A 81 48.69 23.54 12.65
C ARG A 81 49.42 22.31 13.15
N ASN A 82 50.54 22.51 13.84
CA ASN A 82 51.31 21.42 14.41
C ASN A 82 50.50 20.66 15.48
N LEU A 83 49.77 21.38 16.33
CA LEU A 83 48.89 20.78 17.32
C LEU A 83 47.73 20.02 16.67
N HIS A 84 47.05 20.62 15.69
CA HIS A 84 45.98 19.98 14.93
C HIS A 84 46.45 18.68 14.27
N SER A 85 47.60 18.71 13.59
CA SER A 85 48.16 17.51 12.95
C SER A 85 48.44 16.39 13.96
N ARG A 86 48.88 16.72 15.18
CA ARG A 86 49.07 15.74 16.26
C ARG A 86 47.73 15.14 16.69
N LEU A 87 46.72 15.99 16.94
CA LEU A 87 45.37 15.54 17.33
C LEU A 87 44.73 14.65 16.27
N VAL A 88 44.86 14.98 14.97
CA VAL A 88 44.37 14.12 13.87
C VAL A 88 45.05 12.75 13.88
N SER A 89 46.37 12.73 14.09
CA SER A 89 47.14 11.48 14.16
C SER A 89 46.71 10.62 15.36
N GLU A 90 46.56 11.23 16.54
CA GLU A 90 46.11 10.55 17.75
C GLU A 90 44.68 10.02 17.61
N PHE A 91 43.77 10.82 17.08
CA PHE A 91 42.40 10.42 16.79
C PHE A 91 42.34 9.21 15.85
N ARG A 92 43.08 9.24 14.73
CA ARG A 92 43.16 8.10 13.80
C ARG A 92 43.73 6.86 14.47
N LYS A 93 44.80 7.01 15.26
CA LYS A 93 45.39 5.90 16.02
C LYS A 93 44.33 5.28 16.94
N LYS A 94 43.63 6.08 17.74
CA LYS A 94 42.59 5.54 18.63
C LYS A 94 41.44 4.91 17.87
N GLN A 95 40.98 5.49 16.76
CA GLN A 95 39.93 4.91 15.93
C GLN A 95 40.32 3.52 15.39
N THR A 96 41.55 3.36 14.92
CA THR A 96 42.05 2.04 14.46
C THR A 96 42.19 1.03 15.59
N LEU A 97 42.60 1.46 16.79
CA LEU A 97 42.68 0.59 17.96
C LEU A 97 41.29 0.13 18.43
N SER A 98 40.31 1.04 18.45
CA SER A 98 38.92 0.73 18.78
C SER A 98 38.29 -0.23 17.77
N ALA A 99 38.55 -0.04 16.47
CA ALA A 99 38.06 -0.95 15.43
C ALA A 99 38.63 -2.38 15.54
N ASN A 100 39.86 -2.50 16.04
CA ASN A 100 40.53 -3.78 16.24
C ASN A 100 40.22 -4.42 17.61
N ASN A 101 39.50 -3.74 18.49
CA ASN A 101 39.14 -4.27 19.80
C ASN A 101 38.05 -5.34 19.66
N PRO A 102 38.30 -6.60 20.08
CA PRO A 102 37.33 -7.68 19.94
C PRO A 102 36.03 -7.42 20.71
N ASN A 103 36.08 -6.71 21.84
CA ASN A 103 34.88 -6.38 22.63
C ASN A 103 33.95 -5.40 21.88
N VAL A 104 34.53 -4.45 21.16
CA VAL A 104 33.76 -3.49 20.34
C VAL A 104 33.10 -4.21 19.18
N ARG A 105 33.84 -5.10 18.49
CA ARG A 105 33.29 -5.91 17.40
C ARG A 105 32.17 -6.83 17.87
N GLN A 106 32.33 -7.47 19.03
CA GLN A 106 31.29 -8.32 19.62
C GLN A 106 30.06 -7.50 20.01
N GLY A 107 30.24 -6.33 20.63
CA GLY A 107 29.13 -5.43 20.97
C GLY A 107 28.33 -5.00 19.74
N GLN A 108 29.02 -4.61 18.66
CA GLN A 108 28.38 -4.21 17.42
C GLN A 108 27.65 -5.38 16.73
N GLN A 109 28.20 -6.60 16.79
CA GLN A 109 27.50 -7.79 16.32
C GLN A 109 26.23 -8.07 17.12
N LEU A 110 26.29 -7.93 18.44
CA LEU A 110 25.13 -8.10 19.32
C LEU A 110 24.03 -7.09 18.98
N GLU A 111 24.39 -5.82 18.81
CA GLU A 111 23.46 -4.74 18.44
C GLU A 111 22.81 -5.00 17.07
N ASN A 112 23.60 -5.35 16.06
CA ASN A 112 23.08 -5.73 14.73
C ASN A 112 22.16 -6.95 14.79
N ASN A 113 22.45 -7.92 15.66
CA ASN A 113 21.60 -9.09 15.85
C ASN A 113 20.30 -8.73 16.57
N LEU A 114 20.35 -7.79 17.51
CA LEU A 114 19.17 -7.30 18.23
C LEU A 114 18.25 -6.53 17.28
N GLU A 115 18.80 -5.63 16.46
CA GLU A 115 18.04 -4.92 15.42
C GLU A 115 17.38 -5.89 14.43
N LYS A 116 18.13 -6.87 13.93
CA LYS A 116 17.59 -7.93 13.07
C LYS A 116 16.50 -8.73 13.76
N SER A 117 16.68 -9.06 15.05
CA SER A 117 15.68 -9.78 15.83
C SER A 117 14.39 -8.97 15.94
N THR A 118 14.47 -7.66 16.23
CA THR A 118 13.30 -6.77 16.29
C THR A 118 12.56 -6.76 14.96
N LYS A 119 13.29 -6.60 13.85
CA LYS A 119 12.70 -6.62 12.50
C LYS A 119 12.05 -7.97 12.15
N ILE A 120 12.64 -9.08 12.60
CA ILE A 120 12.03 -10.41 12.42
C ILE A 120 10.73 -10.51 13.22
N THR A 121 10.70 -10.04 14.46
CA THR A 121 9.49 -10.01 15.29
C THR A 121 8.39 -9.18 14.64
N GLU A 122 8.70 -7.98 14.14
CA GLU A 122 7.72 -7.14 13.41
C GLU A 122 7.18 -7.83 12.16
N ASN A 123 8.04 -8.49 11.38
CA ASN A 123 7.61 -9.25 10.21
C ASN A 123 6.73 -10.46 10.59
N LEU A 124 7.02 -11.11 11.71
CA LEU A 124 6.20 -12.21 12.23
C LEU A 124 4.82 -11.71 12.67
N ASP A 125 4.73 -10.56 13.31
CA ASP A 125 3.45 -9.95 13.70
C ASP A 125 2.59 -9.63 12.48
N VAL A 126 3.19 -9.07 11.42
CA VAL A 126 2.51 -8.82 10.14
C VAL A 126 2.05 -10.14 9.50
N ALA A 127 2.90 -11.17 9.51
CA ALA A 127 2.55 -12.48 8.96
C ALA A 127 1.38 -13.13 9.74
N ILE A 128 1.36 -13.01 11.06
CA ILE A 128 0.26 -13.49 11.91
C ILE A 128 -1.02 -12.72 11.61
N SER A 129 -0.95 -11.39 11.49
CA SER A 129 -2.11 -10.57 11.12
C SER A 129 -2.67 -10.97 9.75
N LEU A 130 -1.81 -11.11 8.73
CA LEU A 130 -2.21 -11.55 7.40
C LEU A 130 -2.80 -12.96 7.40
N GLY A 131 -2.28 -13.85 8.25
CA GLY A 131 -2.82 -15.19 8.47
C GLY A 131 -4.25 -15.14 9.04
N ASN A 132 -4.48 -14.30 10.04
CA ASN A 132 -5.82 -14.10 10.63
C ASN A 132 -6.81 -13.51 9.62
N ASP A 133 -6.38 -12.54 8.81
CA ASP A 133 -7.20 -11.97 7.74
C ASP A 133 -7.55 -13.03 6.69
N SER A 134 -6.56 -13.84 6.29
CA SER A 134 -6.76 -14.94 5.33
C SER A 134 -7.77 -15.97 5.84
N ILE A 135 -7.71 -16.34 7.12
CA ILE A 135 -8.68 -17.23 7.76
C ILE A 135 -10.07 -16.59 7.77
N THR A 136 -10.15 -15.29 8.08
CA THR A 136 -11.42 -14.54 8.11
C THR A 136 -12.05 -14.48 6.72
N THR A 137 -11.27 -14.18 5.68
CA THR A 137 -11.72 -14.19 4.28
C THR A 137 -12.16 -15.59 3.85
N ALA A 138 -11.42 -16.64 4.25
CA ALA A 138 -11.80 -18.03 3.95
C ALA A 138 -13.16 -18.39 4.58
N ASN A 139 -13.39 -18.00 5.85
CA ASN A 139 -14.66 -18.22 6.54
C ASN A 139 -15.82 -17.43 5.90
N ALA A 140 -15.58 -16.19 5.49
CA ALA A 140 -16.57 -15.39 4.77
C ALA A 140 -16.94 -16.05 3.44
N THR A 141 -15.93 -16.51 2.69
CA THR A 141 -16.13 -17.23 1.41
C THR A 141 -16.93 -18.52 1.62
N LEU A 142 -16.63 -19.28 2.67
CA LEU A 142 -17.37 -20.49 3.00
C LEU A 142 -18.84 -20.20 3.31
N THR A 143 -19.12 -19.13 4.05
CA THR A 143 -20.48 -18.67 4.33
C THR A 143 -21.22 -18.31 3.05
N THR A 144 -20.59 -17.55 2.15
CA THR A 144 -21.16 -17.20 0.85
C THR A 144 -21.46 -18.44 0.00
N LEU A 145 -20.54 -19.41 -0.07
CA LEU A 145 -20.76 -20.65 -0.81
C LEU A 145 -21.93 -21.47 -0.24
N TYR A 146 -22.12 -21.45 1.07
CA TYR A 146 -23.25 -22.10 1.72
C TYR A 146 -24.58 -21.43 1.35
N ASP A 147 -24.62 -20.09 1.39
CA ASP A 147 -25.80 -19.31 0.99
C ASP A 147 -26.12 -19.50 -0.50
N ASP A 148 -25.11 -19.49 -1.37
CA ASP A 148 -25.27 -19.74 -2.80
C ASP A 148 -25.86 -21.13 -3.07
N ARG A 149 -25.39 -22.16 -2.35
CA ARG A 149 -25.95 -23.50 -2.46
C ARG A 149 -27.42 -23.53 -2.07
N LYS A 150 -27.81 -22.80 -1.02
CA LYS A 150 -29.20 -22.66 -0.60
C LYS A 150 -30.04 -21.94 -1.66
N HIS A 151 -29.51 -20.87 -2.26
CA HIS A 151 -30.19 -20.16 -3.35
C HIS A 151 -30.39 -21.05 -4.59
N ILE A 152 -29.39 -21.85 -4.97
CA ILE A 152 -29.49 -22.80 -6.09
C ILE A 152 -30.57 -23.85 -5.81
N ASN A 153 -30.62 -24.40 -4.61
CA ASN A 153 -31.68 -25.35 -4.24
C ASN A 153 -33.07 -24.73 -4.36
N ASN A 154 -33.25 -23.49 -3.86
CA ASN A 154 -34.51 -22.77 -3.99
C ASN A 154 -34.87 -22.49 -5.46
N ILE A 155 -33.90 -22.18 -6.32
CA ILE A 155 -34.12 -21.99 -7.75
C ILE A 155 -34.59 -23.30 -8.39
N ASN A 156 -33.97 -24.43 -8.03
CA ASN A 156 -34.37 -25.74 -8.54
C ASN A 156 -35.80 -26.08 -8.13
N ASP A 157 -36.14 -25.90 -6.85
CA ASP A 157 -37.50 -26.13 -6.34
C ASP A 157 -38.54 -25.23 -7.03
N ASN A 158 -38.21 -23.96 -7.24
CA ASN A 158 -39.07 -23.02 -7.97
C ASN A 158 -39.23 -23.38 -9.45
N LEU A 159 -38.18 -23.89 -10.09
CA LEU A 159 -38.22 -24.29 -11.50
C LEU A 159 -39.17 -25.47 -11.72
N ASP A 160 -39.20 -26.43 -10.79
CA ASP A 160 -40.15 -27.55 -10.80
C ASP A 160 -41.60 -27.08 -10.65
N ILE A 161 -41.84 -26.09 -9.79
CA ILE A 161 -43.16 -25.46 -9.63
C ILE A 161 -43.58 -24.77 -10.93
N VAL A 162 -42.71 -23.93 -11.51
CA VAL A 162 -42.98 -23.22 -12.78
C VAL A 162 -43.25 -24.20 -13.91
N HIS A 163 -42.49 -25.29 -14.01
CA HIS A 163 -42.72 -26.33 -15.01
C HIS A 163 -44.09 -27.00 -14.83
N THR A 164 -44.46 -27.29 -13.59
CA THR A 164 -45.77 -27.87 -13.26
C THR A 164 -46.91 -26.90 -13.59
N GLU A 165 -46.78 -25.62 -13.24
CA GLU A 165 -47.75 -24.58 -13.59
C GLU A 165 -47.86 -24.39 -15.10
N ALA A 166 -46.75 -24.40 -15.84
CA ALA A 166 -46.74 -24.33 -17.29
C ALA A 166 -47.48 -25.51 -17.93
N LEU A 167 -47.28 -26.74 -17.44
CA LEU A 167 -48.01 -27.93 -17.89
C LEU A 167 -49.51 -27.82 -17.60
N THR A 168 -49.89 -27.36 -16.41
CA THR A 168 -51.31 -27.16 -16.07
C THR A 168 -51.94 -26.06 -16.93
N GLY A 169 -51.21 -24.98 -17.20
CA GLY A 169 -51.59 -23.88 -18.09
C GLY A 169 -51.80 -24.35 -19.53
N ALA A 170 -50.85 -25.11 -20.09
CA ALA A 170 -50.94 -25.70 -21.42
C ALA A 170 -52.16 -26.64 -21.55
N ASN A 171 -52.40 -27.49 -20.54
CA ASN A 171 -53.56 -28.36 -20.50
C ASN A 171 -54.88 -27.58 -20.41
N ARG A 172 -54.91 -26.47 -19.66
CA ARG A 172 -56.07 -25.57 -19.59
C ARG A 172 -56.32 -24.87 -20.93
N ALA A 173 -55.29 -24.34 -21.57
CA ALA A 173 -55.38 -23.73 -22.89
C ALA A 173 -55.89 -24.72 -23.95
N LYS A 174 -55.36 -25.95 -23.98
CA LYS A 174 -55.83 -27.02 -24.87
C LYS A 174 -57.33 -27.31 -24.69
N ARG A 175 -57.82 -27.31 -23.45
CA ARG A 175 -59.26 -27.47 -23.17
C ARG A 175 -60.09 -26.28 -23.66
N MET A 176 -59.59 -25.05 -23.53
CA MET A 176 -60.28 -23.85 -24.03
C MET A 176 -60.36 -23.82 -25.56
N VAL A 177 -59.24 -24.10 -26.24
CA VAL A 177 -59.20 -24.19 -27.71
C VAL A 177 -60.15 -25.27 -28.21
N ARG A 178 -60.16 -26.44 -27.57
CA ARG A 178 -61.10 -27.52 -27.89
C ARG A 178 -62.56 -27.07 -27.76
N ARG A 179 -62.92 -26.37 -26.68
CA ARG A 179 -64.28 -25.83 -26.48
C ARG A 179 -64.65 -24.81 -27.57
N ALA A 180 -63.73 -23.92 -27.94
CA ALA A 180 -63.97 -22.92 -29.00
C ALA A 180 -64.21 -23.58 -30.36
N LEU A 181 -63.40 -24.59 -30.73
CA LEU A 181 -63.56 -25.34 -31.96
C LEU A 181 -64.89 -26.11 -32.00
N TYR A 182 -65.26 -26.80 -30.92
CA TYR A 182 -66.55 -27.51 -30.86
C TYR A 182 -67.74 -26.56 -30.94
N ASN A 183 -67.68 -25.40 -30.27
CA ASN A 183 -68.77 -24.44 -30.34
C ASN A 183 -68.94 -23.90 -31.77
N ASN A 184 -67.83 -23.57 -32.44
CA ASN A 184 -67.87 -23.11 -33.83
C ASN A 184 -68.39 -24.19 -34.78
N PHE A 185 -67.95 -25.45 -34.60
CA PHE A 185 -68.45 -26.58 -35.37
C PHE A 185 -69.95 -26.84 -35.17
N LEU A 186 -70.45 -26.75 -33.93
CA LEU A 186 -71.88 -26.90 -33.61
C LEU A 186 -72.71 -25.80 -34.26
N ILE A 187 -72.27 -24.54 -34.20
CA ILE A 187 -72.96 -23.41 -34.83
C ILE A 187 -73.07 -23.61 -36.35
N TRP A 188 -71.96 -23.98 -37.02
CA TRP A 188 -71.98 -24.25 -38.45
C TRP A 188 -72.86 -25.45 -38.83
N THR A 189 -72.89 -26.48 -37.99
CA THR A 189 -73.79 -27.64 -38.17
C THR A 189 -75.26 -27.21 -38.11
N ILE A 190 -75.63 -26.34 -37.18
CA ILE A 190 -77.00 -25.79 -37.08
C ILE A 190 -77.34 -24.94 -38.31
N VAL A 191 -76.42 -24.07 -38.75
CA VAL A 191 -76.61 -23.25 -39.96
C VAL A 191 -76.86 -24.13 -41.19
N PHE A 192 -76.07 -25.19 -41.38
CA PHE A 192 -76.25 -26.13 -42.48
C PHE A 192 -77.62 -26.82 -42.42
N LEU A 193 -78.05 -27.27 -41.23
CA LEU A 193 -79.35 -27.92 -41.03
C LEU A 193 -80.51 -26.97 -41.35
N LEU A 194 -80.41 -25.70 -40.96
CA LEU A 194 -81.40 -24.67 -41.30
C LEU A 194 -81.46 -24.41 -42.82
N VAL A 195 -80.33 -24.35 -43.51
CA VAL A 195 -80.29 -24.18 -44.97
C VAL A 195 -80.98 -25.34 -45.68
N VAL A 196 -80.75 -26.58 -45.24
CA VAL A 196 -81.42 -27.78 -45.77
C VAL A 196 -82.93 -27.69 -45.54
N LEU A 197 -83.38 -27.31 -44.34
CA LEU A 197 -84.81 -27.13 -44.04
C LEU A 197 -85.45 -26.01 -44.88
N LEU A 198 -84.72 -24.92 -45.11
CA LEU A 198 -85.19 -23.79 -45.93
C LEU A 198 -85.30 -24.21 -47.41
N GLY A 199 -84.30 -24.93 -47.93
CA GLY A 199 -84.35 -25.53 -49.26
C GLY A 199 -85.52 -26.49 -49.42
N PHE A 200 -85.78 -27.33 -48.41
CA PHE A 200 -86.92 -28.24 -48.40
C PHE A 200 -88.26 -27.49 -48.38
N SER A 201 -88.37 -26.44 -47.56
CA SER A 201 -89.56 -25.57 -47.48
C SER A 201 -89.84 -24.86 -48.80
N LEU A 202 -88.81 -24.32 -49.47
CA LEU A 202 -88.93 -23.70 -50.79
C LEU A 202 -89.33 -24.72 -51.85
N TYR A 203 -88.71 -25.89 -51.87
CA TYR A 203 -89.06 -26.98 -52.79
C TYR A 203 -90.53 -27.38 -52.64
N TRP A 204 -91.03 -27.51 -51.41
CA TRP A 204 -92.43 -27.83 -51.15
C TRP A 204 -93.38 -26.71 -51.59
N LYS A 205 -93.01 -25.44 -51.34
CA LYS A 205 -93.83 -24.27 -51.69
C LYS A 205 -93.93 -24.03 -53.21
N LEU A 206 -92.83 -24.26 -53.95
CA LEU A 206 -92.80 -24.17 -55.42
C LEU A 206 -93.51 -25.34 -56.11
N ARG A 207 -93.77 -26.44 -55.39
CA ARG A 207 -94.54 -27.59 -55.89
C ARG A 207 -96.07 -27.40 -55.79
N LYS A 208 -96.57 -26.17 -55.58
CA LYS A 208 -98.00 -25.91 -55.82
C LYS A 208 -98.25 -25.91 -57.33
N PRO A 209 -99.01 -26.87 -57.87
CA PRO A 209 -99.33 -26.89 -59.30
C PRO A 209 -100.09 -25.61 -59.66
N LYS A 210 -99.67 -24.99 -60.77
CA LYS A 210 -100.44 -23.94 -61.45
C LYS A 210 -101.87 -24.45 -61.62
N SER A 211 -102.81 -23.63 -61.18
CA SER A 211 -104.24 -23.76 -61.43
C SER A 211 -104.53 -23.83 -62.92
N GLU A 212 -105.70 -24.42 -63.21
CA GLU A 212 -106.48 -24.25 -64.45
C GLU A 212 -105.87 -24.99 -65.67
N GLU A 213 -106.62 -25.63 -66.56
CA GLU A 213 -107.95 -25.32 -67.08
C GLU A 213 -108.37 -26.47 -68.02
N SER A 214 -109.59 -26.36 -68.52
CA SER A 214 -110.21 -27.10 -69.64
C SER A 214 -110.85 -28.47 -69.36
N SER A 215 -112.15 -28.36 -69.05
CA SER A 215 -113.29 -28.98 -69.77
C SER A 215 -113.57 -30.46 -69.58
#